data_AF-A0A1F2T638-F1
#
_entry.id   AF-A0A1F2T638-F1
#
_cell.length_a   1.000
_cell.length_b   1.000
_cell.length_c   1.000
_cell.angle_alpha   90.00
_cell.angle_beta   90.00
_cell.angle_gamma   90.00
#
_symmetry.space_group_name_H-M   'P 1'
#
loop_
_entity.id
_entity.type
_entity.pdbx_description
1 polymer ?
#
loop_
_entity_poly.entity_id
_entity_poly.type
_entity_poly.pdbx_seq_one_letter_code
_entity_poly.pdbx_strand_id
1 'polypeptide(L)'
;MRAAMGLVLGGWLLGTLMVAVVATQNFFMVDRLLRSPTSALQQKIGGLPPGEARELLRHLASELNRFYFSVWGWMELVLVGLLLAGAVWGLPDRRLVAGFAVMLCLVLISNFYLIPRLVEVGRSLDFVPREPAPVALALFGRLHAAYSGLDLLRLLVGVWMAVVLLRLGPGPD
;
A
#
# COMPACT_ATOMS: atom_id res chain seq x y z
N MET A 1 18.65 -21.29 4.13
CA MET A 1 18.41 -20.02 3.43
C MET A 1 17.06 -19.97 2.72
N ARG A 2 16.78 -20.90 1.78
CA ARG A 2 15.53 -20.91 0.97
C ARG A 2 14.23 -20.80 1.79
N ALA A 3 14.08 -21.55 2.88
CA ALA A 3 12.89 -21.49 3.73
C ALA A 3 12.70 -20.10 4.37
N ALA A 4 13.76 -19.49 4.87
CA ALA A 4 13.71 -18.14 5.44
C ALA A 4 13.30 -17.10 4.39
N MET A 5 13.88 -17.16 3.18
CA MET A 5 13.46 -16.29 2.07
C MET A 5 11.99 -16.51 1.69
N GLY A 6 11.53 -17.76 1.72
CA GLY A 6 10.13 -18.10 1.47
C GLY A 6 9.18 -17.50 2.51
N LEU A 7 9.55 -17.55 3.79
CA LEU A 7 8.78 -16.93 4.87
C LEU A 7 8.74 -15.40 4.73
N VAL A 8 9.88 -14.77 4.43
CA VAL A 8 9.96 -13.32 4.22
C VAL A 8 9.12 -12.90 3.02
N LEU A 9 9.22 -13.61 1.89
CA LEU A 9 8.44 -13.31 0.70
C LEU A 9 6.94 -13.56 0.91
N GLY A 10 6.57 -14.62 1.62
CA GLY A 10 5.18 -14.88 1.98
C GLY A 10 4.59 -13.80 2.89
N GLY A 11 5.35 -13.36 3.90
CA GLY A 11 4.98 -12.25 4.76
C GLY A 11 4.86 -10.93 3.99
N TRP A 12 5.77 -10.69 3.04
CA TRP A 12 5.70 -9.53 2.13
C TRP A 12 4.42 -9.56 1.28
N LEU A 13 4.11 -10.68 0.63
CA LEU A 13 2.89 -10.85 -0.18
C LEU A 13 1.61 -10.64 0.64
N LEU A 14 1.54 -11.28 1.82
CA LEU A 14 0.38 -11.15 2.71
C LEU A 14 0.23 -9.70 3.20
N GLY A 15 1.32 -9.04 3.59
CA GLY A 15 1.28 -7.67 4.05
C GLY A 15 0.83 -6.68 2.96
N THR A 16 1.26 -6.86 1.71
CA THR A 16 0.79 -6.05 0.57
C THR A 16 -0.72 -6.19 0.39
N LEU A 17 -1.24 -7.43 0.40
CA LEU A 17 -2.68 -7.68 0.31
C LEU A 17 -3.45 -7.12 1.51
N MET A 18 -2.91 -7.25 2.72
CA MET A 18 -3.54 -6.71 3.93
C MET A 18 -3.63 -5.19 3.89
N VAL A 19 -2.59 -4.48 3.47
CA VAL A 19 -2.61 -3.02 3.35
C VAL A 19 -3.61 -2.57 2.29
N ALA A 20 -3.71 -3.26 1.16
CA ALA A 20 -4.72 -2.98 0.14
C ALA A 20 -6.16 -3.14 0.69
N VAL A 21 -6.41 -4.20 1.46
CA VAL A 21 -7.71 -4.44 2.10
C VAL A 21 -8.00 -3.38 3.15
N VAL A 22 -7.08 -3.12 4.07
CA VAL A 22 -7.25 -2.13 5.16
C VAL A 22 -7.51 -0.73 4.60
N ALA A 23 -6.74 -0.32 3.59
CA ALA A 23 -6.90 1.00 2.97
C ALA A 23 -8.30 1.19 2.36
N THR A 24 -8.82 0.14 1.73
CA THR A 24 -10.17 0.10 1.17
C THR A 24 -11.24 0.10 2.27
N GLN A 25 -11.06 -0.73 3.30
CA GLN A 25 -12.01 -0.85 4.41
C GLN A 25 -12.11 0.43 5.23
N ASN A 26 -11.05 1.22 5.38
CA ASN A 26 -11.09 2.49 6.10
C ASN A 26 -12.12 3.46 5.52
N PHE A 27 -12.22 3.55 4.18
CA PHE A 27 -13.24 4.39 3.54
C PHE A 27 -14.64 3.78 3.64
N PHE A 28 -14.79 2.47 3.45
CA PHE A 28 -16.10 1.81 3.60
C PHE A 28 -16.64 1.88 5.03
N MET A 29 -15.76 1.88 6.03
CA MET A 29 -16.13 1.99 7.43
C MET A 29 -16.83 3.33 7.71
N VAL A 30 -16.42 4.43 7.05
CA VAL A 30 -17.10 5.72 7.18
C VAL A 30 -18.57 5.62 6.80
N ASP A 31 -18.87 5.02 5.64
CA ASP A 31 -20.25 4.81 5.19
C ASP A 31 -21.02 3.86 6.12
N ARG A 32 -20.37 2.80 6.61
CA ARG A 32 -20.99 1.84 7.53
C ARG A 32 -21.38 2.51 8.85
N LEU A 33 -20.49 3.31 9.43
CA LEU A 33 -20.73 4.02 10.69
C LEU A 33 -21.87 5.03 10.58
N LEU A 34 -21.97 5.74 9.46
CA LEU A 34 -22.99 6.77 9.26
C LEU A 34 -24.35 6.22 8.84
N ARG A 35 -24.42 5.03 8.23
CA ARG A 35 -25.69 4.37 7.88
C ARG A 35 -26.38 3.74 9.09
N SER A 36 -25.63 3.33 10.11
CA SER A 36 -26.17 2.70 11.31
C SER A 36 -25.43 3.17 12.56
N PRO A 37 -25.50 4.47 12.89
CA PRO A 37 -24.79 5.02 14.04
C PRO A 37 -25.40 4.49 15.35
N THR A 38 -24.56 4.29 16.36
CA THR A 38 -25.04 4.06 17.72
C THR A 38 -25.76 5.30 18.24
N SER A 39 -26.63 5.15 19.25
CA SER A 39 -27.34 6.29 19.86
C SER A 39 -26.37 7.37 20.36
N ALA A 40 -25.26 6.95 20.97
CA ALA A 40 -24.20 7.85 21.44
C ALA A 40 -23.53 8.61 20.28
N LEU A 41 -23.20 7.92 19.18
CA LEU A 41 -22.60 8.57 18.00
C LEU A 41 -23.60 9.55 17.35
N GLN A 42 -24.86 9.14 17.20
CA GLN A 42 -25.92 9.98 16.64
C GLN A 42 -26.11 11.27 17.43
N GLN A 43 -26.06 11.21 18.77
CA GLN A 43 -26.14 12.40 19.62
C GLN A 43 -24.95 13.35 19.40
N LYS A 44 -23.75 12.82 19.13
CA LYS A 44 -22.56 13.64 18.87
C LYS A 44 -22.54 14.27 17.48
N ILE A 45 -23.02 13.56 16.46
CA ILE A 45 -22.97 14.04 15.06
C ILE A 45 -24.26 14.75 14.62
N GLY A 46 -25.37 14.58 15.34
CA GLY A 46 -26.68 15.10 14.93
C GLY A 46 -26.80 16.62 14.91
N GLY A 47 -25.89 17.34 15.60
CA GLY A 47 -25.80 18.80 15.56
C GLY A 47 -24.91 19.34 14.45
N LEU A 48 -24.22 18.49 13.69
CA LEU A 48 -23.34 18.93 12.59
C LEU A 48 -24.16 19.24 11.32
N PRO A 49 -23.74 20.22 10.53
CA PRO A 49 -24.23 20.44 9.18
C PRO A 49 -24.26 19.15 8.33
N PRO A 50 -25.21 19.04 7.39
CA PRO A 50 -25.31 17.88 6.51
C PRO A 50 -23.98 17.60 5.78
N GLY A 51 -23.50 16.36 5.88
CA GLY A 51 -22.27 15.93 5.22
C GLY A 51 -20.97 16.18 5.99
N GLU A 52 -20.95 17.07 6.98
CA GLU A 52 -19.72 17.43 7.70
C GLU A 52 -19.14 16.25 8.50
N ALA A 53 -20.00 15.46 9.16
CA ALA A 53 -19.57 14.23 9.83
C ALA A 53 -18.90 13.24 8.87
N ARG A 54 -19.41 13.12 7.64
CA ARG A 54 -18.84 12.27 6.60
C ARG A 54 -17.49 12.79 6.15
N GLU A 55 -17.36 14.09 5.98
CA GLU A 55 -16.13 14.73 5.55
C GLU A 55 -15.01 14.55 6.58
N LEU A 56 -15.29 14.81 7.86
CA LEU A 56 -14.36 14.59 8.97
C LEU A 56 -13.90 13.13 9.07
N LEU A 57 -14.83 12.17 9.01
CA LEU A 57 -14.49 10.74 9.06
C LEU A 57 -13.72 10.28 7.82
N ARG A 58 -14.01 10.83 6.63
CA ARG A 58 -13.22 10.55 5.41
C ARG A 58 -11.82 11.15 5.49
N HIS A 59 -11.65 12.30 6.11
CA HIS A 59 -10.34 12.88 6.37
C HIS A 59 -9.53 11.99 7.33
N LEU A 60 -10.15 11.53 8.44
CA LEU A 60 -9.52 10.56 9.34
C LEU A 60 -9.11 9.27 8.62
N ALA A 61 -10.00 8.70 7.81
CA ALA A 61 -9.68 7.51 6.99
C ALA A 61 -8.51 7.76 6.04
N SER A 62 -8.39 8.98 5.49
CA SER A 62 -7.28 9.37 4.63
C SER A 62 -5.96 9.46 5.42
N GLU A 63 -5.94 10.04 6.62
CA GLU A 63 -4.75 10.08 7.48
C GLU A 63 -4.33 8.68 7.96
N LEU A 64 -5.28 7.81 8.32
CA LEU A 64 -4.98 6.40 8.63
C LEU A 64 -4.34 5.70 7.43
N ASN A 65 -4.87 5.89 6.23
CA ASN A 65 -4.29 5.32 5.02
C ASN A 65 -2.87 5.86 4.74
N ARG A 66 -2.65 7.18 4.86
CA ARG A 66 -1.33 7.81 4.74
C ARG A 66 -0.33 7.18 5.71
N PHE A 67 -0.74 6.97 6.97
CA PHE A 67 0.06 6.28 7.98
C PHE A 67 0.38 4.83 7.58
N TYR A 68 -0.63 4.03 7.21
CA TYR A 68 -0.43 2.63 6.84
C TYR A 68 0.48 2.47 5.60
N PHE A 69 0.30 3.30 4.56
CA PHE A 69 1.18 3.28 3.40
C PHE A 69 2.62 3.70 3.74
N SER A 70 2.81 4.66 4.63
CA SER A 70 4.15 5.05 5.09
C SER A 70 4.83 3.93 5.87
N VAL A 71 4.14 3.33 6.84
CA VAL A 71 4.70 2.23 7.64
C VAL A 71 5.00 1.03 6.75
N TRP A 72 4.06 0.66 5.88
CA TRP A 72 4.24 -0.45 4.95
C TRP A 72 5.40 -0.20 3.99
N GLY A 73 5.51 0.99 3.41
CA GLY A 73 6.62 1.33 2.50
C GLY A 73 8.00 1.13 3.13
N TRP A 74 8.16 1.49 4.42
CA TRP A 74 9.39 1.20 5.17
C TRP A 74 9.59 -0.30 5.40
N MET A 75 8.54 -1.03 5.76
CA MET A 75 8.61 -2.49 5.91
C MET A 75 8.99 -3.17 4.59
N GLU A 76 8.43 -2.74 3.46
CA GLU A 76 8.76 -3.27 2.14
C GLU A 76 10.24 -3.08 1.80
N LEU A 77 10.81 -1.90 2.08
CA LEU A 77 12.23 -1.65 1.85
C LEU A 77 13.11 -2.63 2.64
N VAL A 78 12.78 -2.86 3.92
CA VAL A 78 13.50 -3.83 4.75
C VAL A 78 13.33 -5.25 4.22
N LEU A 79 12.10 -5.69 3.96
CA LEU A 79 11.80 -7.06 3.54
C LEU A 79 12.41 -7.37 2.17
N VAL A 80 12.28 -6.49 1.20
CA VAL A 80 12.89 -6.67 -0.13
C VAL A 80 14.42 -6.57 -0.07
N GLY A 81 14.96 -5.70 0.80
CA GLY A 81 16.40 -5.66 1.06
C GLY A 81 16.93 -6.98 1.62
N LEU A 82 16.22 -7.58 2.58
CA LEU A 82 16.55 -8.91 3.12
C LEU A 82 16.46 -10.01 2.05
N LEU A 83 15.44 -9.96 1.18
CA LEU A 83 15.29 -10.91 0.08
C LEU A 83 16.43 -10.79 -0.94
N LEU A 84 16.81 -9.56 -1.31
CA LEU A 84 17.94 -9.31 -2.20
C LEU A 84 19.26 -9.76 -1.57
N ALA A 85 19.50 -9.43 -0.30
CA ALA A 85 20.67 -9.91 0.45
C ALA A 85 20.74 -11.44 0.50
N GLY A 86 19.62 -12.10 0.79
CA GLY A 86 19.51 -13.56 0.76
C GLY A 86 19.79 -14.14 -0.63
N ALA A 87 19.32 -13.49 -1.69
CA ALA A 87 19.61 -13.89 -3.06
C ALA A 87 21.07 -13.66 -3.46
N VAL A 88 21.74 -12.62 -2.99
CA VAL A 88 23.15 -12.35 -3.35
C VAL A 88 24.13 -13.24 -2.60
N TRP A 89 23.92 -13.41 -1.28
CA TRP A 89 24.90 -14.08 -0.42
C TRP A 89 24.49 -15.49 0.02
N GLY A 90 23.19 -15.80 0.03
CA GLY A 90 22.68 -17.03 0.61
C GLY A 90 22.23 -18.09 -0.39
N LEU A 91 21.58 -17.67 -1.48
CA LEU A 91 21.12 -18.53 -2.57
C LEU A 91 21.35 -17.81 -3.91
N PRO A 92 22.62 -17.69 -4.35
CA PRO A 92 23.01 -16.93 -5.53
C PRO A 92 22.47 -17.55 -6.82
N ASP A 93 21.25 -17.16 -7.17
CA ASP A 93 20.62 -17.41 -8.45
C ASP A 93 20.38 -16.08 -9.18
N ARG A 94 20.80 -15.99 -10.44
CA ARG A 94 20.71 -14.75 -11.23
C ARG A 94 19.29 -14.24 -11.38
N ARG A 95 18.28 -15.12 -11.42
CA ARG A 95 16.88 -14.76 -11.57
C ARG A 95 16.33 -14.19 -10.26
N LEU A 96 16.71 -14.77 -9.11
CA LEU A 96 16.36 -14.23 -7.80
C LEU A 96 16.97 -12.84 -7.58
N VAL A 97 18.27 -12.68 -7.86
CA VAL A 97 18.95 -11.39 -7.71
C VAL A 97 18.30 -10.33 -8.61
N ALA A 98 18.09 -10.64 -9.89
CA ALA A 98 17.45 -9.71 -10.82
C ALA A 98 16.01 -9.36 -10.40
N GLY A 99 15.21 -10.36 -10.00
CA GLY A 99 13.83 -10.14 -9.60
C GLY A 99 13.69 -9.29 -8.33
N PHE A 100 14.47 -9.58 -7.29
CA PHE A 100 14.45 -8.76 -6.07
C PHE A 100 15.08 -7.38 -6.27
N ALA A 101 16.07 -7.23 -7.16
CA ALA A 101 16.58 -5.92 -7.54
C ALA A 101 15.51 -5.07 -8.24
N VAL A 102 14.75 -5.68 -9.17
CA VAL A 102 13.59 -5.02 -9.81
C VAL A 102 12.55 -4.63 -8.76
N MET A 103 12.18 -5.54 -7.85
CA MET A 103 11.25 -5.22 -6.76
C MET A 103 11.77 -4.05 -5.91
N LEU A 104 13.05 -4.03 -5.56
CA LEU A 104 13.64 -2.94 -4.78
C LEU A 104 13.53 -1.60 -5.51
N CYS A 105 13.87 -1.56 -6.80
CA CYS A 105 13.69 -0.36 -7.63
C CYS A 105 12.23 0.13 -7.63
N LEU A 106 11.26 -0.77 -7.77
CA LEU A 106 9.84 -0.42 -7.71
C LEU A 106 9.43 0.12 -6.33
N VAL A 107 9.94 -0.45 -5.24
CA VAL A 107 9.68 0.05 -3.87
C VAL A 107 10.29 1.44 -3.69
N LEU A 108 11.51 1.67 -4.15
CA LEU A 108 12.18 2.97 -4.08
C LEU A 108 11.38 4.04 -4.84
N ILE A 109 10.94 3.77 -6.07
CA ILE A 109 10.12 4.71 -6.86
C ILE A 109 8.82 5.03 -6.11
N SER A 110 8.11 4.03 -5.59
CA SER A 110 6.86 4.31 -4.86
C SER A 110 7.10 5.10 -3.59
N ASN A 111 8.09 4.73 -2.77
CA ASN A 111 8.30 5.31 -1.45
C ASN A 111 8.89 6.73 -1.50
N PHE A 112 9.78 7.00 -2.46
CA PHE A 112 10.47 8.29 -2.55
C PHE A 112 9.87 9.25 -3.57
N TYR A 113 9.00 8.80 -4.45
CA TYR A 113 8.36 9.66 -5.45
C TYR A 113 6.84 9.62 -5.41
N LEU A 114 6.22 8.45 -5.61
CA LEU A 114 4.76 8.40 -5.77
C LEU A 114 4.00 8.69 -4.47
N ILE A 115 4.36 8.06 -3.35
CA ILE A 115 3.69 8.25 -2.06
C ILE A 115 3.81 9.70 -1.59
N PRO A 116 4.99 10.35 -1.56
CA PRO A 116 5.10 11.75 -1.17
C PRO A 116 4.23 12.68 -2.03
N ARG A 117 4.23 12.48 -3.36
CA ARG A 117 3.39 13.27 -4.28
C ARG A 117 1.89 13.02 -4.08
N LEU A 118 1.49 11.77 -3.83
CA LEU A 118 0.11 11.43 -3.50
C LEU A 118 -0.35 12.09 -2.20
N VAL A 119 0.50 12.12 -1.18
CA VAL A 119 0.21 12.77 0.10
C VAL A 119 0.08 14.28 -0.09
N GLU A 120 1.04 14.90 -0.78
CA GLU A 120 1.04 16.34 -1.07
C GLU A 120 -0.24 16.77 -1.79
N VAL A 121 -0.53 16.15 -2.94
CA VAL A 121 -1.73 16.46 -3.73
C VAL A 121 -3.00 16.09 -2.96
N GLY A 122 -3.00 14.94 -2.27
CA GLY A 122 -4.12 14.52 -1.44
C GLY A 122 -4.46 15.53 -0.34
N ARG A 123 -3.46 16.08 0.35
CA ARG A 123 -3.67 17.11 1.39
C ARG A 123 -4.18 18.43 0.82
N SER A 124 -3.74 18.80 -0.38
CA SER A 124 -4.28 19.98 -1.08
C SER A 124 -5.76 19.83 -1.46
N LEU A 125 -6.29 18.60 -1.45
CA LEU A 125 -7.69 18.27 -1.77
C LEU A 125 -8.55 18.01 -0.51
N ASP A 126 -7.95 18.05 0.67
CA ASP A 126 -8.68 17.93 1.93
C ASP A 126 -9.56 19.18 2.11
N PHE A 127 -10.85 18.98 2.37
CA PHE A 127 -11.86 20.04 2.54
C PHE A 127 -12.11 20.95 1.33
N VAL A 128 -11.62 20.58 0.15
CA VAL A 128 -11.90 21.32 -1.09
C VAL A 128 -13.20 20.82 -1.72
N PRO A 129 -14.14 21.71 -2.07
CA PRO A 129 -15.35 21.36 -2.80
C PRO A 129 -15.04 20.58 -4.07
N ARG A 130 -15.84 19.55 -4.35
CA ARG A 130 -15.67 18.69 -5.53
C ARG A 130 -16.48 19.15 -6.73
N GLU A 131 -17.33 20.16 -6.54
CA GLU A 131 -18.14 20.77 -7.58
C GLU A 131 -17.92 22.30 -7.57
N PRO A 132 -17.35 22.88 -8.64
CA PRO A 132 -16.77 22.19 -9.79
C PRO A 132 -15.50 21.40 -9.42
N ALA A 133 -15.14 20.40 -10.23
CA ALA A 133 -13.98 19.55 -9.94
C ALA A 133 -12.65 20.34 -9.92
N PRO A 134 -11.87 20.28 -8.84
CA PRO A 134 -10.60 20.99 -8.77
C PRO A 134 -9.55 20.34 -9.67
N VAL A 135 -8.67 21.15 -10.28
CA VAL A 135 -7.62 20.68 -11.21
C VAL A 135 -6.71 19.61 -10.57
N ALA A 136 -6.42 19.76 -9.27
CA ALA A 136 -5.61 18.81 -8.49
C ALA A 136 -6.24 17.39 -8.42
N LEU A 137 -7.55 17.25 -8.60
CA LEU A 137 -8.23 15.95 -8.58
C LEU A 137 -7.80 15.06 -9.75
N ALA A 138 -7.64 15.64 -10.94
CA ALA A 138 -7.15 14.90 -12.10
C ALA A 138 -5.70 14.43 -11.92
N LEU A 139 -4.86 15.26 -11.30
CA LEU A 139 -3.48 14.89 -10.96
C LEU A 139 -3.46 13.76 -9.92
N PHE A 140 -4.25 13.88 -8.86
CA PHE A 140 -4.38 12.83 -7.85
C PHE A 140 -4.80 11.49 -8.47
N GLY A 141 -5.79 11.50 -9.36
CA GLY A 141 -6.25 10.30 -10.06
C GLY A 141 -5.14 9.62 -10.88
N ARG A 142 -4.34 10.40 -11.63
CA ARG A 142 -3.20 9.86 -12.40
C ARG A 142 -2.12 9.28 -11.50
N LEU A 143 -1.75 9.98 -10.43
CA LEU A 143 -0.76 9.49 -9.47
C LEU A 143 -1.24 8.21 -8.78
N HIS A 144 -2.52 8.15 -8.42
CA HIS A 144 -3.11 6.99 -7.77
C HIS A 144 -3.14 5.79 -8.72
N ALA A 145 -3.53 5.98 -9.98
CA ALA A 145 -3.50 4.93 -10.99
C ALA A 145 -2.07 4.42 -11.23
N ALA A 146 -1.07 5.32 -11.30
CA ALA A 146 0.32 4.94 -11.44
C ALA A 146 0.82 4.11 -10.24
N TYR A 147 0.50 4.54 -9.01
CA TYR A 147 0.82 3.79 -7.79
C TYR A 147 0.17 2.41 -7.80
N SER A 148 -1.13 2.31 -8.04
CA SER A 148 -1.85 1.03 -8.07
C SER A 148 -1.34 0.09 -9.16
N GLY A 149 -0.96 0.63 -10.32
CA GLY A 149 -0.33 -0.15 -11.38
C GLY A 149 1.03 -0.69 -11.00
N LEU A 150 1.89 0.12 -10.36
CA LEU A 150 3.19 -0.34 -9.86
C LEU A 150 3.05 -1.35 -8.72
N ASP A 151 2.08 -1.16 -7.83
CA ASP A 151 1.80 -2.07 -6.73
C ASP A 151 1.36 -3.45 -7.26
N LEU A 152 0.44 -3.48 -8.24
CA LEU A 152 0.04 -4.70 -8.92
C LEU A 152 1.22 -5.38 -9.64
N LEU A 153 2.03 -4.62 -10.38
CA LEU A 153 3.22 -5.15 -11.04
C LEU A 153 4.18 -5.78 -10.02
N ARG A 154 4.42 -5.10 -8.90
CA ARG A 154 5.28 -5.60 -7.83
C ARG A 154 4.73 -6.88 -7.21
N LEU A 155 3.42 -6.96 -7.00
CA LEU A 155 2.75 -8.17 -6.52
C LEU A 155 2.97 -9.34 -7.49
N LEU A 156 2.79 -9.12 -8.81
CA LEU A 156 3.04 -10.12 -9.85
C LEU A 156 4.50 -10.60 -9.86
N VAL A 157 5.46 -9.68 -9.73
CA VAL A 157 6.89 -10.03 -9.60
C VAL A 157 7.14 -10.84 -8.33
N GLY A 158 6.53 -10.47 -7.20
CA GLY A 158 6.65 -11.22 -5.94
C GLY A 158 6.11 -12.64 -6.04
N VAL A 159 4.94 -12.83 -6.66
CA VAL A 159 4.37 -14.16 -6.93
C VAL A 159 5.28 -14.96 -7.86
N TRP A 160 5.78 -14.36 -8.93
CA TRP A 160 6.73 -15.00 -9.82
C TRP A 160 8.02 -15.41 -9.09
N MET A 161 8.55 -14.56 -8.22
CA MET A 161 9.72 -14.88 -7.38
C MET A 161 9.45 -16.03 -6.42
N ALA A 162 8.23 -16.14 -5.88
CA ALA A 162 7.85 -17.29 -5.06
C ALA A 162 7.91 -18.58 -5.89
N VAL A 163 7.41 -18.56 -7.12
CA VAL A 163 7.49 -19.71 -8.04
C VAL A 163 8.94 -20.05 -8.36
N VAL A 164 9.79 -19.07 -8.66
CA VAL A 164 11.23 -19.28 -8.92
C VAL A 164 11.89 -19.92 -7.70
N LEU A 165 11.67 -19.37 -6.50
CA LEU A 165 12.23 -19.88 -5.25
C LEU A 165 11.75 -21.32 -4.95
N LEU A 166 10.51 -21.66 -5.31
CA LEU A 166 9.97 -23.02 -5.16
C LEU A 166 10.54 -24.01 -6.18
N ARG A 167 10.95 -23.55 -7.37
CA ARG A 167 11.49 -24.40 -8.44
C ARG A 167 13.00 -24.62 -8.36
N LEU A 168 13.72 -23.80 -7.60
CA LEU A 168 15.12 -24.10 -7.25
C LEU A 168 15.11 -25.40 -6.44
N GLY A 169 15.57 -26.51 -7.01
CA GLY A 169 15.62 -27.81 -6.34
C GLY A 169 16.43 -27.79 -5.04
N PRO A 170 16.43 -28.87 -4.24
CA PRO A 170 17.49 -29.04 -3.26
C PRO A 170 18.83 -28.96 -4.01
N GLY A 171 19.75 -28.12 -3.55
CA GLY A 171 21.10 -28.08 -4.11
C GLY A 171 21.75 -29.46 -3.95
N PRO A 172 22.76 -29.80 -4.78
CA PRO A 172 23.54 -31.01 -4.52
C PRO A 172 24.17 -30.88 -3.11
N ASP A 173 23.93 -31.90 -2.28
CA ASP A 173 24.54 -32.06 -0.95
C ASP A 173 26.07 -32.17 -1.07
#